data_AF-A0ABD7ALR2-F1
#
_entry.id   AF-A0ABD7ALR2-F1
#
_cell.length_a   1.000
_cell.length_b   1.000
_cell.length_c   1.000
_cell.angle_alpha   90.00
_cell.angle_beta   90.00
_cell.angle_gamma   90.00
#
_symmetry.space_group_name_H-M   'P 1'
#
loop_
_entity.id
_entity.type
_entity.pdbx_description
1 polymer ?
#
loop_
_entity_poly.entity_id
_entity_poly.type
_entity_poly.pdbx_seq_one_letter_code
_entity_poly.pdbx_strand_id
1 'polypeptide(L)'
;MTTDITELAQSLKAAAENAIGAHERLAAYPYGEIIDISQYEGEQIDIDITDINEFHEEANPVNVLALVEALDKAQRRNAELEAQNDYFASLVAMARVSADKAIRKFPQPNYVLLKVAEEAGEVVQAGVHYAENRMEWGQVEGEIVQLLAMLIRLVTEGDQVNGITPPASCCAGIKVEAE
;
A
#
# COMPACT_ATOMS: atom_id res chain seq x y z
N MET A 1 -26.76 9.38 -15.84
CA MET A 1 -25.68 9.51 -16.85
C MET A 1 -24.40 9.29 -16.06
N THR A 2 -23.65 8.21 -16.30
CA THR A 2 -22.32 8.04 -15.69
C THR A 2 -21.37 8.94 -16.45
N THR A 3 -21.01 10.08 -15.86
CA THR A 3 -19.92 10.92 -16.35
C THR A 3 -18.64 10.09 -16.38
N ASP A 4 -17.91 10.06 -17.49
CA ASP A 4 -16.60 9.42 -17.53
C ASP A 4 -15.67 10.22 -16.62
N ILE A 5 -15.27 9.59 -15.50
CA ILE A 5 -14.41 10.22 -14.48
C ILE A 5 -13.07 10.69 -15.07
N THR A 6 -12.57 10.00 -16.10
CA THR A 6 -11.31 10.36 -16.75
C THR A 6 -11.47 11.63 -17.57
N GLU A 7 -12.54 11.72 -18.35
CA GLU A 7 -12.86 12.93 -19.13
C GLU A 7 -13.13 14.12 -18.20
N LEU A 8 -13.86 13.89 -17.10
CA LEU A 8 -14.12 14.91 -16.08
C LEU A 8 -12.83 15.41 -15.41
N ALA A 9 -11.93 14.50 -15.05
CA ALA A 9 -10.66 14.88 -14.45
C ALA A 9 -9.80 15.70 -15.43
N GLN A 10 -9.85 15.37 -16.73
CA GLN A 10 -9.13 16.09 -17.77
C GLN A 10 -9.74 17.47 -18.06
N SER A 11 -11.08 17.58 -18.16
CA SER A 11 -11.77 18.86 -18.37
C SER A 11 -11.52 19.81 -17.20
N LEU A 12 -11.69 19.33 -15.96
CA LEU A 12 -11.46 20.12 -14.76
C LEU A 12 -10.00 20.56 -14.65
N LYS A 13 -9.04 19.68 -14.99
CA LYS A 13 -7.63 20.03 -15.00
C LYS A 13 -7.33 21.15 -16.01
N ALA A 14 -7.84 21.04 -17.23
CA ALA A 14 -7.63 22.05 -18.26
C ALA A 14 -8.25 23.40 -17.88
N ALA A 15 -9.50 23.39 -17.37
CA ALA A 15 -10.17 24.59 -16.90
C ALA A 15 -9.42 25.23 -15.71
N ALA A 16 -8.94 24.42 -14.77
CA ALA A 16 -8.12 24.89 -13.66
C ALA A 16 -6.82 25.55 -14.15
N GLU A 17 -6.11 24.93 -15.09
CA GLU A 17 -4.85 25.44 -15.66
C GLU A 17 -5.05 26.78 -16.39
N ASN A 18 -6.12 26.92 -17.17
CA ASN A 18 -6.46 28.17 -17.86
C ASN A 18 -6.81 29.28 -16.87
N ALA A 19 -7.55 28.94 -15.80
CA ALA A 19 -7.99 29.92 -14.81
C ALA A 19 -6.86 30.48 -13.93
N ILE A 20 -5.67 29.86 -13.86
CA ILE A 20 -4.55 30.30 -13.00
C ILE A 20 -4.21 31.77 -13.24
N GLY A 21 -3.95 32.15 -14.49
CA GLY A 21 -3.48 33.49 -14.81
C GLY A 21 -4.53 34.57 -14.51
N ALA A 22 -5.81 34.29 -14.76
CA ALA A 22 -6.91 35.19 -14.43
C ALA A 22 -7.12 35.29 -12.91
N HIS A 23 -7.02 34.17 -12.18
CA HIS A 23 -7.15 34.12 -10.74
C HIS A 23 -6.02 34.90 -10.03
N GLU A 24 -4.77 34.76 -10.48
CA GLU A 24 -3.63 35.51 -9.94
C GLU A 24 -3.78 37.02 -10.13
N ARG A 25 -4.23 37.47 -11.31
CA ARG A 25 -4.51 38.89 -11.57
C ARG A 25 -5.61 39.43 -10.67
N LEU A 26 -6.66 38.66 -10.40
CA LEU A 26 -7.72 39.03 -9.46
C LEU A 26 -7.23 39.08 -8.01
N ALA A 27 -6.38 38.12 -7.60
CA ALA A 27 -5.84 38.06 -6.26
C ALA A 27 -4.94 39.26 -5.90
N ALA A 28 -4.44 40.01 -6.90
CA ALA A 28 -3.71 41.25 -6.69
C ALA A 28 -4.58 42.39 -6.12
N TYR A 29 -5.91 42.28 -6.22
CA TYR A 29 -6.85 43.25 -5.65
C TYR A 29 -7.33 42.78 -4.25
N PRO A 30 -7.37 43.67 -3.26
CA PRO A 30 -7.79 43.32 -1.90
C PRO A 30 -9.23 42.82 -1.87
N TYR A 31 -9.43 41.66 -1.23
CA TYR A 31 -10.72 40.99 -1.15
C TYR A 31 -11.70 41.79 -0.28
N GLY A 32 -12.88 42.12 -0.81
CA GLY A 32 -13.94 42.79 -0.07
C GLY A 32 -13.83 44.33 0.01
N GLU A 33 -12.86 44.94 -0.68
CA GLU A 33 -12.86 46.38 -0.89
C GLU A 33 -13.67 46.74 -2.13
N ILE A 34 -14.48 47.79 -2.02
CA ILE A 34 -15.14 48.39 -3.18
C ILE A 34 -14.04 49.08 -3.99
N ILE A 35 -13.69 48.51 -5.14
CA ILE A 35 -12.78 49.14 -6.08
C ILE A 35 -13.48 50.37 -6.66
N ASP A 36 -12.99 51.56 -6.32
CA ASP A 36 -13.46 52.80 -6.91
C ASP A 36 -12.92 52.93 -8.35
N ILE A 37 -13.72 52.46 -9.30
CA ILE A 37 -13.39 52.47 -10.74
C ILE A 37 -13.10 53.88 -11.29
N SER A 38 -13.49 54.95 -10.57
CA SER A 38 -13.18 56.32 -10.97
C SER A 38 -11.70 56.69 -10.76
N GLN A 39 -10.98 55.94 -9.92
CA GLN A 39 -9.55 56.15 -9.64
C GLN A 39 -8.64 55.52 -10.69
N TYR A 40 -9.19 54.71 -11.60
CA TYR A 40 -8.48 53.99 -12.67
C TYR A 40 -8.84 54.55 -14.05
N GLU A 41 -8.99 55.88 -14.19
CA GLU A 41 -9.29 56.54 -15.47
C GLU A 41 -8.19 56.24 -16.50
N GLY A 42 -8.53 55.43 -17.52
CA GLY A 42 -7.65 55.08 -18.63
C GLY A 42 -6.91 53.74 -18.49
N GLU A 43 -7.03 53.06 -17.35
CA GLU A 43 -6.48 51.71 -17.14
C GLU A 43 -7.60 50.68 -17.33
N GLN A 44 -7.54 49.92 -18.42
CA GLN A 44 -8.51 48.85 -18.68
C GLN A 44 -8.16 47.67 -17.77
N ILE A 45 -9.03 47.36 -16.80
CA ILE A 45 -8.92 46.13 -16.01
C ILE A 45 -9.22 44.96 -16.95
N ASP A 46 -8.19 44.47 -17.64
CA ASP A 46 -8.25 43.35 -18.58
C ASP A 46 -8.24 42.01 -17.81
N ILE A 47 -9.31 41.81 -17.05
CA ILE A 47 -9.58 40.54 -16.39
C ILE A 47 -10.68 39.86 -17.19
N ASP A 48 -10.28 39.05 -18.16
CA ASP A 48 -11.18 38.11 -18.80
C ASP A 48 -11.61 37.07 -17.76
N ILE A 49 -12.89 37.12 -17.38
CA ILE A 49 -13.50 36.19 -16.43
C ILE A 49 -13.94 34.87 -17.08
N THR A 50 -13.77 34.73 -18.40
CA THR A 50 -14.20 33.55 -19.16
C THR A 50 -13.56 32.28 -18.60
N ASP A 51 -12.24 32.26 -18.42
CA ASP A 51 -11.51 31.10 -17.89
C ASP A 51 -11.95 30.75 -16.44
N ILE A 52 -12.28 31.77 -15.65
CA ILE A 52 -12.75 31.59 -14.26
C ILE A 52 -14.16 31.03 -14.21
N ASN A 53 -15.05 31.50 -15.09
CA ASN A 53 -16.40 30.96 -15.19
C ASN A 53 -16.39 29.51 -15.68
N GLU A 54 -15.55 29.20 -16.66
CA GLU A 54 -15.35 27.82 -17.13
C GLU A 54 -14.86 26.91 -15.99
N PHE A 55 -13.86 27.34 -15.23
CA PHE A 55 -13.42 26.60 -14.05
C PHE A 55 -14.51 26.47 -13.00
N HIS A 56 -15.29 27.52 -12.72
CA HIS A 56 -16.38 27.47 -11.74
C HIS A 56 -17.51 26.52 -12.17
N GLU A 57 -17.83 26.45 -13.46
CA GLU A 57 -18.79 25.50 -14.01
C GLU A 57 -18.29 24.06 -13.89
N GLU A 58 -17.02 23.80 -14.24
CA GLU A 58 -16.42 22.46 -14.14
C GLU A 58 -16.18 22.02 -12.69
N ALA A 59 -15.80 22.94 -11.80
CA ALA A 59 -15.53 22.68 -10.37
C ALA A 59 -16.80 22.67 -9.50
N ASN A 60 -17.97 22.48 -10.11
CA ASN A 60 -19.22 22.42 -9.37
C ASN A 60 -19.22 21.28 -8.33
N PRO A 61 -20.05 21.36 -7.27
CA PRO A 61 -20.06 20.36 -6.21
C PRO A 61 -20.31 18.92 -6.69
N VAL A 62 -21.08 18.73 -7.76
CA VAL A 62 -21.38 17.40 -8.30
C VAL A 62 -20.13 16.77 -8.90
N ASN A 63 -19.37 17.53 -9.68
CA ASN A 63 -18.14 17.09 -10.31
C ASN A 63 -17.04 16.82 -9.27
N VAL A 64 -16.90 17.70 -8.27
CA VAL A 64 -15.93 17.50 -7.18
C VAL A 64 -16.26 16.25 -6.38
N LEU A 65 -17.53 16.02 -6.02
CA LEU A 65 -17.94 14.81 -5.31
C LEU A 65 -17.68 13.55 -6.14
N ALA A 66 -17.97 13.59 -7.45
CA ALA A 66 -17.70 12.46 -8.35
C ALA A 66 -16.20 12.10 -8.41
N LEU A 67 -15.31 13.09 -8.44
CA LEU A 67 -13.86 12.87 -8.41
C LEU A 67 -13.38 12.32 -7.05
N VAL A 68 -13.92 12.82 -5.94
CA VAL A 68 -13.59 12.33 -4.59
C VAL A 68 -14.04 10.88 -4.40
N GLU A 69 -15.27 10.54 -4.80
CA GLU A 69 -15.76 9.16 -4.72
C GLU A 69 -14.92 8.21 -5.57
N ALA A 70 -14.49 8.65 -6.76
CA ALA A 70 -13.62 7.86 -7.61
C ALA A 70 -12.21 7.67 -7.00
N LEU A 71 -11.67 8.70 -6.35
CA LEU A 71 -10.38 8.64 -5.65
C LEU A 71 -10.44 7.65 -4.49
N ASP A 72 -11.47 7.73 -3.63
CA ASP A 72 -11.68 6.80 -2.53
C ASP A 72 -11.76 5.35 -3.02
N LYS A 73 -12.47 5.12 -4.13
CA LYS A 73 -12.59 3.80 -4.74
C LYS A 73 -11.24 3.31 -5.27
N ALA A 74 -10.46 4.17 -5.92
CA ALA A 74 -9.14 3.83 -6.44
C ALA A 74 -8.15 3.51 -5.31
N GLN A 75 -8.15 4.28 -4.22
CA GLN A 75 -7.30 4.03 -3.05
C GLN A 75 -7.65 2.70 -2.37
N ARG A 76 -8.94 2.41 -2.17
CA ARG A 76 -9.38 1.09 -1.65
C ARG A 76 -8.89 -0.05 -2.54
N ARG A 77 -9.03 0.10 -3.86
CA ARG A 77 -8.59 -0.93 -4.81
C ARG A 77 -7.06 -1.14 -4.77
N ASN A 78 -6.28 -0.06 -4.64
CA ASN A 78 -4.83 -0.17 -4.50
C ASN A 78 -4.43 -0.89 -3.21
N ALA A 79 -5.05 -0.54 -2.08
CA ALA A 79 -4.81 -1.22 -0.80
C ALA A 79 -5.15 -2.72 -0.86
N GLU A 80 -6.26 -3.09 -1.52
CA GLU A 80 -6.61 -4.49 -1.77
C GLU A 80 -5.55 -5.21 -2.61
N LEU A 81 -5.04 -4.57 -3.66
CA LEU A 81 -4.02 -5.13 -4.53
C LEU A 81 -2.66 -5.26 -3.84
N GLU A 82 -2.27 -4.28 -3.04
CA GLU A 82 -1.07 -4.33 -2.20
C GLU A 82 -1.16 -5.46 -1.18
N ALA A 83 -2.32 -5.62 -0.52
CA ALA A 83 -2.56 -6.74 0.38
C ALA A 83 -2.54 -8.11 -0.34
N GLN A 84 -3.02 -8.17 -1.58
CA GLN A 84 -2.91 -9.37 -2.41
C GLN A 84 -1.49 -9.65 -2.92
N ASN A 85 -0.63 -8.64 -2.98
CA ASN A 85 0.74 -8.72 -3.49
C ASN A 85 1.79 -8.73 -2.36
N ASP A 86 1.41 -9.06 -1.13
CA ASP A 86 2.38 -9.31 -0.06
C ASP A 86 3.09 -10.64 -0.31
N TYR A 87 4.19 -10.53 -1.06
CA TYR A 87 5.04 -11.64 -1.43
C TYR A 87 5.54 -12.42 -0.19
N PHE A 88 5.91 -11.74 0.89
CA PHE A 88 6.39 -12.43 2.09
C PHE A 88 5.24 -13.14 2.83
N ALA A 89 4.05 -12.54 2.91
CA ALA A 89 2.88 -13.21 3.44
C ALA A 89 2.54 -14.50 2.67
N SER A 90 2.76 -14.52 1.34
CA SER A 90 2.59 -15.74 0.54
C SER A 90 3.57 -16.85 0.96
N LEU A 91 4.83 -16.52 1.23
CA LEU A 91 5.83 -17.47 1.75
C LEU A 91 5.43 -17.99 3.12
N VAL A 92 4.98 -17.11 4.02
CA VAL A 92 4.49 -17.48 5.35
C VAL A 92 3.25 -18.39 5.26
N ALA A 93 2.33 -18.14 4.32
CA ALA A 93 1.16 -18.99 4.11
C ALA A 93 1.56 -20.41 3.66
N MET A 94 2.53 -20.54 2.75
CA MET A 94 3.09 -21.83 2.35
C MET A 94 3.80 -22.52 3.53
N ALA A 95 4.54 -21.75 4.34
CA ALA A 95 5.24 -22.26 5.52
C ALA A 95 4.30 -22.82 6.58
N ARG A 96 3.11 -22.23 6.78
CA ARG A 96 2.08 -22.78 7.68
C ARG A 96 1.61 -24.17 7.25
N VAL A 97 1.36 -24.35 5.95
CA VAL A 97 0.98 -25.66 5.39
C VAL A 97 2.12 -26.67 5.54
N SER A 98 3.36 -26.24 5.33
CA SER A 98 4.55 -27.07 5.52
C SER A 98 4.75 -27.46 7.00
N ALA A 99 4.56 -26.52 7.92
CA ALA A 99 4.61 -26.75 9.37
C ALA A 99 3.56 -27.78 9.81
N ASP A 100 2.31 -27.65 9.37
CA ASP A 100 1.24 -28.61 9.69
C ASP A 100 1.59 -30.03 9.22
N LYS A 101 2.17 -30.17 8.02
CA LYS A 101 2.65 -31.46 7.51
C LYS A 101 3.79 -32.00 8.37
N ALA A 102 4.75 -31.16 8.73
CA ALA A 102 5.91 -31.54 9.53
C ALA A 102 5.52 -31.93 10.97
N ILE A 103 4.57 -31.24 11.60
CA ILE A 103 4.03 -31.58 12.93
C ILE A 103 3.41 -32.98 12.92
N ARG A 104 2.58 -33.29 11.90
CA ARG A 104 1.94 -34.61 11.77
C ARG A 104 2.96 -35.71 11.51
N LYS A 105 3.99 -35.43 10.72
CA LYS A 105 5.02 -36.41 10.34
C LYS A 105 6.04 -36.66 11.44
N PHE A 106 6.36 -35.63 12.22
CA PHE A 106 7.40 -35.66 13.25
C PHE A 106 6.89 -35.01 14.55
N PRO A 107 5.95 -35.68 15.25
CA PRO A 107 5.34 -35.14 16.46
C PRO A 107 6.36 -34.99 17.59
N GLN A 108 6.04 -34.13 18.57
CA GLN A 108 6.83 -34.02 19.79
C GLN A 108 6.86 -35.35 20.57
N PRO A 109 7.93 -35.65 21.32
CA PRO A 109 9.14 -34.83 21.50
C PRO A 109 10.06 -34.80 20.26
N ASN A 110 10.51 -33.61 19.87
CA ASN A 110 11.40 -33.44 18.71
C ASN A 110 12.37 -32.26 18.86
N TYR A 111 13.53 -32.35 18.21
CA TYR A 111 14.60 -31.36 18.17
C TYR A 111 14.30 -30.20 17.20
N VAL A 112 13.16 -29.53 17.39
CA VAL A 112 12.72 -28.44 16.48
C VAL A 112 13.74 -27.30 16.44
N LEU A 113 14.41 -26.98 17.56
CA LEU A 113 15.42 -25.93 17.59
C LEU A 113 16.63 -26.28 16.71
N LEU A 114 17.08 -27.54 16.71
CA LEU A 114 18.18 -27.98 15.85
C LEU A 114 17.78 -27.95 14.37
N LYS A 115 16.54 -28.33 14.07
CA LYS A 115 16.01 -28.23 12.70
C LYS A 115 16.01 -26.79 12.20
N VAL A 116 15.68 -25.79 13.03
CA VAL A 116 15.81 -24.37 12.63
C VAL A 116 17.22 -24.04 12.15
N ALA A 117 18.27 -24.51 12.84
CA ALA A 117 19.64 -24.27 12.44
C ALA A 117 20.01 -24.97 11.12
N GLU A 118 19.52 -26.19 10.91
CA GLU A 118 19.72 -26.96 9.68
C GLU A 118 19.09 -26.24 8.47
N GLU A 119 17.81 -25.90 8.55
CA GLU A 119 17.10 -25.21 7.45
C GLU A 119 17.70 -23.81 7.17
N ALA A 120 18.21 -23.12 8.19
CA ALA A 120 18.90 -21.85 7.99
C ALA A 120 20.19 -22.01 7.17
N GLY A 121 20.91 -23.12 7.38
CA GLY A 121 22.05 -23.50 6.54
C GLY A 121 21.65 -23.79 5.09
N GLU A 122 20.51 -24.45 4.89
CA GLU A 122 19.97 -24.72 3.54
C GLU A 122 19.59 -23.43 2.81
N VAL A 123 18.98 -22.44 3.49
CA VAL A 123 18.71 -21.12 2.92
C VAL A 123 20.00 -20.42 2.48
N VAL A 124 21.05 -20.45 3.31
CA VAL A 124 22.35 -19.85 2.95
C VAL A 124 22.93 -20.57 1.73
N GLN A 125 22.92 -21.89 1.71
CA GLN A 125 23.42 -22.68 0.59
C GLN A 125 22.65 -22.38 -0.70
N ALA A 126 21.32 -22.31 -0.64
CA ALA A 126 20.47 -21.98 -1.78
C ALA A 126 20.75 -20.56 -2.30
N GLY A 127 20.90 -19.59 -1.40
CA GLY A 127 21.28 -18.22 -1.75
C GLY A 127 22.63 -18.13 -2.47
N VAL A 128 23.63 -18.88 -1.99
CA VAL A 128 24.95 -18.97 -2.66
C VAL A 128 24.81 -19.61 -4.04
N HIS A 129 24.08 -20.72 -4.16
CA HIS A 129 23.88 -21.39 -5.45
C HIS A 129 23.11 -20.52 -6.45
N TYR A 130 22.13 -19.74 -5.98
CA TYR A 130 21.42 -18.75 -6.81
C TYR A 130 22.38 -17.66 -7.30
N ALA A 131 23.21 -17.09 -6.42
CA ALA A 131 24.19 -16.08 -6.80
C ALA A 131 25.22 -16.59 -7.83
N GLU A 132 25.50 -17.89 -7.80
CA GLU A 132 26.39 -18.57 -8.76
C GLU A 132 25.67 -19.04 -10.03
N ASN A 133 24.40 -18.70 -10.24
CA ASN A 133 23.55 -19.14 -11.37
C ASN A 133 23.39 -20.66 -11.47
N ARG A 134 23.41 -21.36 -10.33
CA ARG A 134 23.25 -22.83 -10.24
C ARG A 134 21.88 -23.27 -9.72
N MET A 135 21.01 -22.32 -9.38
CA MET A 135 19.71 -22.55 -8.75
C MET A 135 18.74 -21.43 -9.14
N GLU A 136 17.47 -21.76 -9.29
CA GLU A 136 16.40 -20.78 -9.55
C GLU A 136 15.89 -20.15 -8.25
N TRP A 137 15.39 -18.91 -8.33
CA TRP A 137 14.88 -18.20 -7.15
C TRP A 137 13.75 -18.95 -6.43
N GLY A 138 12.87 -19.63 -7.18
CA GLY A 138 11.80 -20.44 -6.60
C GLY A 138 12.31 -21.60 -5.71
N GLN A 139 13.55 -22.04 -5.89
CA GLN A 139 14.17 -23.03 -4.99
C GLN A 139 14.67 -22.37 -3.70
N VAL A 140 15.19 -21.14 -3.78
CA VAL A 140 15.53 -20.32 -2.60
C VAL A 140 14.28 -20.04 -1.77
N GLU A 141 13.16 -19.69 -2.42
CA GLU A 141 11.86 -19.56 -1.77
C GLU A 141 11.46 -20.85 -1.05
N GLY A 142 11.69 -22.01 -1.68
CA GLY A 142 11.49 -23.32 -1.09
C GLY A 142 12.21 -23.48 0.25
N GLU A 143 13.51 -23.19 0.30
CA GLU A 143 14.28 -23.29 1.56
C GLU A 143 13.83 -22.26 2.59
N ILE A 144 13.48 -21.04 2.17
CA ILE A 144 12.91 -20.03 3.06
C ILE A 144 11.61 -20.53 3.69
N VAL A 145 10.74 -21.17 2.90
CA VAL A 145 9.48 -21.76 3.38
C VAL A 145 9.74 -22.88 4.38
N GLN A 146 10.76 -23.71 4.18
CA GLN A 146 11.15 -24.76 5.13
C GLN A 146 11.66 -24.18 6.46
N LEU A 147 12.52 -23.17 6.40
CA LEU A 147 13.01 -22.46 7.59
C LEU A 147 11.85 -21.80 8.35
N LEU A 148 10.98 -21.06 7.66
CA LEU A 148 9.79 -20.44 8.25
C LEU A 148 8.89 -21.50 8.89
N ALA A 149 8.75 -22.67 8.29
CA ALA A 149 7.96 -23.76 8.86
C ALA A 149 8.56 -24.25 10.19
N MET A 150 9.89 -24.38 10.29
CA MET A 150 10.54 -24.77 11.54
C MET A 150 10.42 -23.69 12.62
N LEU A 151 10.49 -22.41 12.24
CA LEU A 151 10.23 -21.29 13.16
C LEU A 151 8.78 -21.29 13.66
N ILE A 152 7.80 -21.51 12.78
CA ILE A 152 6.39 -21.66 13.15
C ILE A 152 6.22 -22.81 14.16
N ARG A 153 6.84 -23.96 13.90
CA ARG A 153 6.81 -25.10 14.84
C ARG A 153 7.43 -24.72 16.18
N LEU A 154 8.60 -24.09 16.18
CA LEU A 154 9.28 -23.72 17.42
C LEU A 154 8.41 -22.82 18.31
N VAL A 155 7.73 -21.82 17.74
CA VAL A 155 6.85 -20.93 18.51
C VAL A 155 5.49 -21.54 18.87
N THR A 156 5.08 -22.63 18.20
CA THR A 156 3.78 -23.28 18.39
C THR A 156 3.86 -24.47 19.34
N GLU A 157 4.83 -25.37 19.14
CA GLU A 157 4.97 -26.63 19.88
C GLU A 157 6.28 -26.74 20.67
N GLY A 158 7.23 -25.83 20.45
CA GLY A 158 8.51 -25.84 21.15
C GLY A 158 9.50 -26.90 20.70
N ASP A 159 10.42 -27.23 21.58
CA ASP A 159 11.38 -28.33 21.46
C ASP A 159 11.39 -29.09 22.79
N GLN A 160 10.60 -30.15 22.88
CA GLN A 160 10.44 -30.89 24.14
C GLN A 160 11.66 -31.74 24.49
N VAL A 161 12.56 -31.99 23.53
CA VAL A 161 13.79 -32.73 23.84
C VAL A 161 14.78 -31.85 24.61
N ASN A 162 14.87 -30.58 24.22
CA ASN A 162 15.66 -29.56 24.92
C ASN A 162 14.89 -28.84 26.04
N GLY A 163 13.61 -29.21 26.29
CA GLY A 163 12.78 -28.64 27.35
C GLY A 163 12.26 -27.22 27.07
N ILE A 164 12.23 -26.80 25.81
CA ILE A 164 11.72 -25.49 25.40
C ILE A 164 10.22 -25.58 25.16
N THR A 165 9.43 -24.88 25.98
CA THR A 165 7.97 -24.79 25.83
C THR A 165 7.55 -23.33 25.64
N PRO A 166 6.87 -22.98 24.54
CA PRO A 166 6.39 -21.61 24.31
C PRO A 166 5.40 -21.15 25.39
N PRO A 167 5.38 -19.86 25.74
CA PRO A 167 4.36 -19.29 26.60
C PRO A 167 2.94 -19.45 26.01
N ALA A 168 1.93 -19.61 26.88
CA ALA A 168 0.54 -19.77 26.44
C ALA A 168 -0.01 -18.60 25.61
N SER A 169 0.56 -17.39 25.78
CA SER A 169 0.20 -16.20 25.00
C SER A 169 0.56 -16.33 23.52
N CYS A 170 1.55 -17.14 23.15
CA CYS A 170 1.91 -17.41 21.76
C CYS A 170 0.79 -18.15 21.00
N CYS A 171 -0.03 -18.92 21.70
CA CYS A 171 -1.21 -19.58 21.13
C CYS A 171 -2.42 -18.62 20.99
N ALA A 172 -2.43 -17.47 21.67
CA ALA A 172 -3.58 -16.58 21.76
C ALA A 172 -3.69 -15.57 20.59
N GLY A 173 -2.72 -15.56 19.67
CA GLY A 173 -2.63 -14.54 18.61
C GLY A 173 -2.15 -13.20 19.18
N ILE A 174 -1.21 -12.56 18.51
CA ILE A 174 -0.74 -11.22 18.90
C ILE A 174 -1.92 -10.26 18.74
N LYS A 175 -2.47 -9.77 19.86
CA LYS A 175 -3.30 -8.56 19.85
C LYS A 175 -2.35 -7.42 19.54
N VAL A 176 -2.28 -7.02 18.29
CA VAL A 176 -1.64 -5.76 17.92
C VAL A 176 -2.55 -4.67 18.46
N GLU A 177 -2.18 -4.06 19.59
CA GLU A 177 -2.77 -2.80 20.00
C GLU A 177 -2.21 -1.74 19.04
N ALA A 178 -3.09 -1.19 18.20
CA ALA A 178 -2.76 -0.05 17.37
C ALA A 178 -2.66 1.19 18.27
N GLU A 179 -1.49 1.82 18.31
CA GLU A 179 -1.33 3.21 18.78
C GLU A 179 -1.82 4.20 17.74
#